data_AF-A0A949Q8Y5-F1
#
_entry.id   AF-A0A949Q8Y5-F1
#
_cell.length_a   1.000
_cell.length_b   1.000
_cell.length_c   1.000
_cell.angle_alpha   90.00
_cell.angle_beta   90.00
_cell.angle_gamma   90.00
#
_symmetry.space_group_name_H-M   'P 1'
#
loop_
_entity.id
_entity.type
_entity.pdbx_description
1 polymer ?
#
loop_
_entity_poly.entity_id
_entity_poly.type
_entity_poly.pdbx_seq_one_letter_code
_entity_poly.pdbx_strand_id
1 'polypeptide(L)'
;MVMDKARTVIATFDHPSTAVFGLTVKMDAAGSGSGTVTSDPGPMYCGPSCYGSYAENSEVTLTATPAAGSIFVAWTDTGATCTESTAGPASCVVKMTEKTTVTAKFDKDPKAPKNLSVIKAGAGAGIVSSDPAGIYCGAFCNETFPLSTLVRLSAAPNSGSIFTGWSGDAWSGDACSGGDLQALTCEVTMDMARSVTATFNLASTSSKKTLYLYKLGTGSGAVTSDPAGIDCPASGCSNASASFDSGTPVTLTLATAVTKGQSVTLAYTDPTTANDGNAIQDVFGNDTISVPVISVTNLTGATGDTMPPKFVQATANGNTLVMSYVDAASKLQDPSSSISTAAFTVKVADVARTVKEVKVNGTSNTVTLTLDPVQVTDPITHDVTTEPAVTEGKSVTVAYTAPATGAVIRDTALNPAATLVATNVTNLTGTQVDFLPPTFALATVNNNKLVLSYTGPYDLNENNLPVVGAFA
;
A
#
# COMPACT_ATOMS: atom_id res chain seq x y z
N MET A 1 30.26 -99.25 59.15
CA MET A 1 28.96 -99.03 59.82
C MET A 1 28.30 -100.39 59.95
N VAL A 2 28.22 -100.93 61.18
CA VAL A 2 27.47 -102.15 61.50
C VAL A 2 25.99 -101.77 61.61
N MET A 3 25.09 -102.58 61.06
CA MET A 3 23.63 -102.35 61.08
C MET A 3 23.03 -103.12 62.25
N ASP A 4 22.92 -102.45 63.38
CA ASP A 4 22.59 -102.98 64.70
C ASP A 4 21.15 -102.64 65.16
N LYS A 5 20.44 -101.77 64.41
CA LYS A 5 18.99 -101.51 64.49
C LYS A 5 18.49 -101.02 63.13
N ALA A 6 17.17 -101.14 62.86
CA ALA A 6 16.55 -100.51 61.71
C ALA A 6 16.84 -99.00 61.72
N ARG A 7 17.49 -98.49 60.67
CA ARG A 7 17.72 -97.06 60.45
C ARG A 7 17.04 -96.67 59.15
N THR A 8 16.19 -95.65 59.21
CA THR A 8 15.62 -95.02 58.02
C THR A 8 16.58 -93.93 57.56
N VAL A 9 17.06 -94.03 56.32
CA VAL A 9 17.70 -92.92 55.62
C VAL A 9 16.63 -92.33 54.71
N ILE A 10 16.21 -91.10 54.97
CA ILE A 10 15.34 -90.35 54.08
C ILE A 10 16.25 -89.52 53.17
N ALA A 11 16.27 -89.85 51.89
CA ALA A 11 16.76 -88.91 50.87
C ALA A 11 15.57 -88.07 50.42
N THR A 12 15.57 -86.79 50.78
CA THR A 12 14.62 -85.81 50.26
C THR A 12 15.12 -85.36 48.90
N PHE A 13 14.37 -85.68 47.84
CA PHE A 13 14.58 -85.10 46.53
C PHE A 13 13.56 -83.97 46.39
N ASP A 14 13.97 -82.74 46.64
CA ASP A 14 13.13 -81.59 46.31
C ASP A 14 12.97 -81.54 44.79
N HIS A 15 11.73 -81.51 44.33
CA HIS A 15 11.43 -81.27 42.93
C HIS A 15 11.98 -79.88 42.59
N PRO A 16 12.81 -79.69 41.54
CA PRO A 16 13.12 -78.34 41.11
C PRO A 16 11.77 -77.66 40.85
N SER A 17 11.51 -76.58 41.58
CA SER A 17 10.26 -75.84 41.46
C SER A 17 9.99 -75.58 39.98
N THR A 18 8.87 -76.11 39.48
CA THR A 18 8.38 -75.81 38.13
C THR A 18 7.67 -74.46 38.08
N ALA A 19 7.73 -73.68 39.17
CA ALA A 19 7.13 -72.35 39.21
C ALA A 19 7.88 -71.43 38.24
N VAL A 20 7.12 -70.89 37.28
CA VAL A 20 7.57 -69.83 36.39
C VAL A 20 6.76 -68.58 36.69
N PHE A 21 7.45 -67.44 36.76
CA PHE A 21 6.82 -66.15 36.95
C PHE A 21 6.87 -65.33 35.67
N GLY A 22 5.78 -64.62 35.41
CA GLY A 22 5.69 -63.71 34.27
C GLY A 22 6.35 -62.38 34.59
N LEU A 23 7.21 -61.90 33.68
CA LEU A 23 7.75 -60.55 33.69
C LEU A 23 7.10 -59.75 32.56
N THR A 24 6.53 -58.59 32.87
CA THR A 24 6.02 -57.63 31.88
C THR A 24 6.86 -56.37 31.91
N VAL A 25 7.40 -55.96 30.76
CA VAL A 25 8.06 -54.67 30.58
C VAL A 25 7.13 -53.73 29.82
N LYS A 26 6.86 -52.57 30.40
CA LYS A 26 6.08 -51.48 29.79
C LYS A 26 6.99 -50.31 29.47
N MET A 27 6.61 -49.55 28.45
CA MET A 27 7.17 -48.21 28.24
C MET A 27 6.31 -47.22 29.03
N ASP A 28 6.94 -46.30 29.75
CA ASP A 28 6.22 -45.24 30.46
C ASP A 28 5.56 -44.31 29.45
N ALA A 29 4.22 -44.27 29.45
CA ALA A 29 3.44 -43.42 28.57
C ALA A 29 3.59 -41.92 28.91
N ALA A 30 4.12 -41.57 30.08
CA ALA A 30 4.46 -40.19 30.45
C ALA A 30 5.85 -39.77 29.93
N GLY A 31 6.66 -40.70 29.43
CA GLY A 31 7.92 -40.40 28.76
C GLY A 31 7.70 -39.73 27.42
N SER A 32 8.51 -38.72 27.12
CA SER A 32 8.45 -37.96 25.86
C SER A 32 9.31 -38.56 24.74
N GLY A 33 10.22 -39.49 25.08
CA GLY A 33 11.18 -40.12 24.20
C GLY A 33 10.79 -41.55 23.84
N SER A 34 11.69 -42.24 23.14
CA SER A 34 11.50 -43.64 22.75
C SER A 34 12.78 -44.46 22.90
N GLY A 35 12.64 -45.79 22.92
CA GLY A 35 13.74 -46.72 23.04
C GLY A 35 13.27 -48.16 22.99
N THR A 36 14.20 -49.08 23.07
CA THR A 36 13.96 -50.53 23.12
C THR A 36 14.46 -51.11 24.43
N VAL A 37 13.89 -52.25 24.83
CA VAL A 37 14.36 -53.02 25.98
C VAL A 37 14.66 -54.44 25.52
N THR A 38 15.75 -55.01 26.02
CA THR A 38 16.15 -56.41 25.82
C THR A 38 16.34 -57.11 27.16
N SER A 39 16.35 -58.45 27.16
CA SER A 39 16.52 -59.29 28.37
C SER A 39 17.59 -60.34 28.16
N ASP A 40 18.22 -60.75 29.27
CA ASP A 40 19.08 -61.92 29.38
C ASP A 40 18.80 -62.62 30.72
N PRO A 41 18.43 -63.93 30.75
CA PRO A 41 18.45 -64.91 29.66
C PRO A 41 17.26 -64.85 28.67
N GLY A 42 17.55 -65.02 27.37
CA GLY A 42 16.56 -65.23 26.30
C GLY A 42 15.80 -63.98 25.80
N PRO A 43 15.27 -64.00 24.57
CA PRO A 43 14.52 -62.86 24.05
C PRO A 43 13.12 -62.80 24.67
N MET A 44 12.79 -61.65 25.26
CA MET A 44 11.41 -61.25 25.53
C MET A 44 10.64 -61.06 24.22
N TYR A 45 9.36 -61.44 24.17
CA TYR A 45 8.51 -61.20 23.01
C TYR A 45 7.97 -59.77 23.08
N CYS A 46 8.46 -58.88 22.22
CA CYS A 46 8.13 -57.46 22.23
C CYS A 46 7.07 -57.07 21.19
N GLY A 47 5.99 -56.44 21.68
CA GLY A 47 5.01 -55.65 20.93
C GLY A 47 4.78 -54.30 21.65
N PRO A 48 3.53 -53.83 21.88
CA PRO A 48 3.24 -52.66 22.74
C PRO A 48 3.64 -52.85 24.21
N SER A 49 3.90 -54.09 24.63
CA SER A 49 4.53 -54.46 25.89
C SER A 49 5.39 -55.68 25.61
N CYS A 50 6.51 -55.83 26.33
CA CYS A 50 7.35 -57.02 26.22
C CYS A 50 7.02 -57.97 27.37
N TYR A 51 6.87 -59.26 27.09
CA TYR A 51 6.62 -60.28 28.12
C TYR A 51 7.59 -61.45 28.02
N GLY A 52 7.93 -62.02 29.18
CA GLY A 52 8.74 -63.22 29.32
C GLY A 52 8.29 -64.08 30.50
N SER A 53 8.68 -65.34 30.52
CA SER A 53 8.41 -66.27 31.63
C SER A 53 9.70 -66.91 32.08
N TYR A 54 9.98 -66.84 33.37
CA TYR A 54 11.28 -67.15 33.94
C TYR A 54 11.11 -68.04 35.17
N ALA A 55 12.06 -68.95 35.40
CA ALA A 55 12.02 -69.84 36.55
C ALA A 55 12.07 -69.07 37.87
N GLU A 56 11.39 -69.57 38.89
CA GLU A 56 11.46 -69.04 40.24
C GLU A 56 12.92 -68.91 40.72
N ASN A 57 13.23 -67.79 41.40
CA ASN A 57 14.55 -67.39 41.88
C ASN A 57 15.61 -67.11 40.80
N SER A 58 15.26 -67.16 39.50
CA SER A 58 16.17 -66.71 38.44
C SER A 58 16.32 -65.18 38.45
N GLU A 59 17.45 -64.71 37.93
CA GLU A 59 17.73 -63.30 37.71
C GLU A 59 17.64 -62.99 36.21
N VAL A 60 16.93 -61.91 35.88
CA VAL A 60 16.75 -61.42 34.53
C VAL A 60 17.35 -60.03 34.44
N THR A 61 18.34 -59.85 33.56
CA THR A 61 18.93 -58.55 33.28
C THR A 61 18.16 -57.88 32.15
N LEU A 62 17.59 -56.72 32.42
CA LEU A 62 16.96 -55.84 31.45
C LEU A 62 17.94 -54.75 31.02
N THR A 63 18.05 -54.51 29.71
CA THR A 63 18.89 -53.44 29.15
C THR A 63 18.05 -52.53 28.28
N ALA A 64 18.01 -51.24 28.64
CA ALA A 64 17.34 -50.21 27.85
C ALA A 64 18.31 -49.54 26.87
N THR A 65 17.87 -49.37 25.64
CA THR A 65 18.60 -48.65 24.59
C THR A 65 17.73 -47.50 24.08
N PRO A 66 18.05 -46.24 24.44
CA PRO A 66 17.33 -45.08 23.90
C PRO A 66 17.45 -45.02 22.38
N ALA A 67 16.37 -44.63 21.71
CA ALA A 67 16.41 -44.29 20.29
C ALA A 67 17.16 -42.96 20.06
N ALA A 68 17.56 -42.69 18.82
CA ALA A 68 18.21 -41.43 18.46
C ALA A 68 17.37 -40.21 18.91
N GLY A 69 18.01 -39.26 19.58
CA GLY A 69 17.34 -38.06 20.13
C GLY A 69 16.55 -38.30 21.43
N SER A 70 16.69 -39.47 22.07
CA SER A 70 16.11 -39.80 23.37
C SER A 70 17.20 -40.17 24.39
N ILE A 71 16.88 -40.00 25.68
CA ILE A 71 17.68 -40.48 26.81
C ILE A 71 16.87 -41.48 27.62
N PHE A 72 17.56 -42.42 28.26
CA PHE A 72 16.95 -43.25 29.30
C PHE A 72 16.90 -42.44 30.60
N VAL A 73 15.75 -42.46 31.28
CA VAL A 73 15.53 -41.68 32.49
C VAL A 73 15.64 -42.57 33.72
N ALA A 74 14.80 -43.61 33.80
CA ALA A 74 14.77 -44.51 34.95
C ALA A 74 13.98 -45.79 34.65
N TRP A 75 14.26 -46.81 35.46
CA TRP A 75 13.37 -47.96 35.65
C TRP A 75 12.45 -47.69 36.82
N THR A 76 11.18 -48.08 36.71
CA THR A 76 10.25 -48.15 37.86
C THR A 76 9.61 -49.52 37.89
N ASP A 77 9.53 -50.13 39.07
CA ASP A 77 8.87 -51.42 39.22
C ASP A 77 7.82 -51.38 40.34
N THR A 78 6.94 -52.37 40.31
CA THR A 78 5.96 -52.61 41.37
C THR A 78 6.46 -53.80 42.19
N GLY A 79 7.46 -53.57 43.05
CA GLY A 79 8.03 -54.63 43.88
C GLY A 79 9.42 -54.36 44.49
N ALA A 80 10.10 -53.27 44.12
CA ALA A 80 11.46 -52.93 44.56
C ALA A 80 12.50 -54.03 44.29
N THR A 81 12.37 -54.72 43.16
CA THR A 81 13.23 -55.86 42.76
C THR A 81 14.32 -55.48 41.77
N CYS A 82 14.15 -54.33 41.10
CA CYS A 82 15.07 -53.79 40.13
C CYS A 82 16.27 -53.15 40.82
N THR A 83 17.38 -53.88 40.93
CA THR A 83 18.65 -53.32 41.39
C THR A 83 19.47 -52.88 40.17
N GLU A 84 19.91 -51.61 40.15
CA GLU A 84 20.79 -51.10 39.09
C GLU A 84 22.06 -51.96 39.03
N SER A 85 22.30 -52.59 37.87
CA SER A 85 23.54 -53.36 37.67
C SER A 85 24.71 -52.41 37.44
N THR A 86 25.88 -52.75 37.96
CA THR A 86 27.14 -52.00 37.75
C THR A 86 27.75 -52.23 36.36
N ALA A 87 27.07 -52.94 35.46
CA ALA A 87 27.54 -53.28 34.11
C ALA A 87 26.75 -52.56 33.00
N GLY A 88 27.20 -51.37 32.59
CA GLY A 88 26.77 -50.71 31.34
C GLY A 88 25.47 -49.90 31.42
N PRO A 89 25.10 -49.17 30.34
CA PRO A 89 24.10 -48.10 30.43
C PRO A 89 22.70 -48.67 30.71
N ALA A 90 21.95 -48.01 31.61
CA ALA A 90 20.53 -48.24 31.87
C ALA A 90 20.10 -49.70 32.10
N SER A 91 20.88 -50.49 32.84
CA SER A 91 20.57 -51.90 33.16
C SER A 91 19.84 -52.10 34.49
N CYS A 92 18.90 -53.04 34.52
CA CYS A 92 18.10 -53.41 35.70
C CYS A 92 18.11 -54.93 35.89
N VAL A 93 18.52 -55.44 37.05
CA VAL A 93 18.41 -56.88 37.37
C VAL A 93 17.13 -57.12 38.15
N VAL A 94 16.30 -58.03 37.66
CA VAL A 94 15.02 -58.43 38.28
C VAL A 94 15.14 -59.86 38.78
N LYS A 95 14.95 -60.07 40.09
CA LYS A 95 14.86 -61.41 40.67
C LYS A 95 13.41 -61.91 40.65
N MET A 96 13.18 -63.07 40.05
CA MET A 96 11.84 -63.60 39.80
C MET A 96 11.33 -64.44 40.98
N THR A 97 10.85 -63.78 42.03
CA THR A 97 10.19 -64.42 43.19
C THR A 97 8.67 -64.35 43.13
N GLU A 98 8.13 -63.50 42.25
CA GLU A 98 6.71 -63.34 41.98
C GLU A 98 6.50 -62.73 40.57
N LYS A 99 5.24 -62.50 40.18
CA LYS A 99 4.93 -61.81 38.92
C LYS A 99 5.29 -60.33 39.04
N THR A 100 6.18 -59.84 38.17
CA THR A 100 6.68 -58.48 38.24
C THR A 100 6.32 -57.68 36.98
N THR A 101 5.99 -56.40 37.17
CA THR A 101 5.92 -55.42 36.07
C THR A 101 6.98 -54.35 36.27
N VAL A 102 7.80 -54.15 35.25
CA VAL A 102 8.84 -53.12 35.17
C VAL A 102 8.45 -52.13 34.08
N THR A 103 8.68 -50.84 34.32
CA THR A 103 8.40 -49.77 33.37
C THR A 103 9.70 -49.02 33.06
N ALA A 104 10.05 -48.94 31.77
CA ALA A 104 11.16 -48.14 31.27
C ALA A 104 10.66 -46.73 30.92
N LYS A 105 11.31 -45.68 31.44
CA LYS A 105 11.03 -44.31 31.01
C LYS A 105 12.13 -43.78 30.10
N PHE A 106 11.72 -43.26 28.95
CA PHE A 106 12.57 -42.51 28.02
C PHE A 106 12.02 -41.09 27.85
N ASP A 107 12.90 -40.10 27.84
CA ASP A 107 12.55 -38.71 27.51
C ASP A 107 13.34 -38.25 26.29
N LYS A 108 12.85 -37.23 25.57
CA LYS A 108 13.64 -36.62 24.51
C LYS A 108 14.91 -36.02 25.12
N ASP A 109 16.03 -36.20 24.44
CA ASP A 109 17.28 -35.59 24.86
C ASP A 109 17.13 -34.06 24.77
N PRO A 110 17.17 -33.33 25.90
CA PRO A 110 17.08 -31.88 25.87
C PRO A 110 18.25 -31.27 25.08
N LYS A 111 19.38 -31.98 24.96
CA LYS A 111 20.58 -31.58 24.22
C LYS A 111 20.59 -32.05 22.77
N ALA A 112 19.49 -32.68 22.30
CA ALA A 112 19.38 -33.13 20.92
C ALA A 112 19.65 -31.97 19.94
N PRO A 113 20.55 -32.18 18.94
CA PRO A 113 20.83 -31.21 17.90
C PRO A 113 19.55 -30.68 17.20
N LYS A 114 19.60 -29.44 16.72
CA LYS A 114 18.50 -28.74 16.06
C LYS A 114 18.80 -28.47 14.59
N ASN A 115 17.79 -28.64 13.75
CA ASN A 115 17.92 -28.40 12.31
C ASN A 115 17.80 -26.90 11.98
N LEU A 116 18.71 -26.39 11.16
CA LEU A 116 18.65 -25.06 10.56
C LEU A 116 18.44 -25.21 9.05
N SER A 117 17.40 -24.57 8.52
CA SER A 117 17.11 -24.52 7.10
C SER A 117 17.31 -23.11 6.54
N VAL A 118 17.91 -23.00 5.37
CA VAL A 118 18.07 -21.74 4.62
C VAL A 118 17.26 -21.77 3.33
N ILE A 119 16.42 -20.77 3.12
CA ILE A 119 15.64 -20.56 1.91
C ILE A 119 16.26 -19.42 1.11
N LYS A 120 16.37 -19.56 -0.21
CA LYS A 120 16.74 -18.45 -1.10
C LYS A 120 15.50 -17.90 -1.79
N ALA A 121 15.34 -16.59 -1.78
CA ALA A 121 14.22 -15.87 -2.40
C ALA A 121 14.72 -14.75 -3.32
N GLY A 122 13.82 -14.21 -4.13
CA GLY A 122 14.10 -13.13 -5.09
C GLY A 122 14.57 -13.63 -6.46
N ALA A 123 14.71 -12.69 -7.41
CA ALA A 123 15.05 -12.99 -8.81
C ALA A 123 16.57 -13.05 -9.09
N GLY A 124 17.40 -12.63 -8.13
CA GLY A 124 18.86 -12.68 -8.23
C GLY A 124 19.43 -14.02 -7.78
N ALA A 125 20.70 -14.25 -8.12
CA ALA A 125 21.45 -15.43 -7.70
C ALA A 125 22.43 -15.11 -6.57
N GLY A 126 22.69 -16.10 -5.73
CA GLY A 126 23.65 -15.99 -4.63
C GLY A 126 23.83 -17.31 -3.88
N ILE A 127 24.80 -17.30 -2.98
CA ILE A 127 25.16 -18.43 -2.11
C ILE A 127 25.02 -17.98 -0.66
N VAL A 128 24.59 -18.89 0.22
CA VAL A 128 24.66 -18.71 1.67
C VAL A 128 25.52 -19.80 2.27
N SER A 129 26.48 -19.46 3.11
CA SER A 129 27.31 -20.41 3.86
C SER A 129 27.17 -20.23 5.37
N SER A 130 27.44 -21.26 6.17
CA SER A 130 27.45 -21.16 7.65
C SER A 130 28.84 -21.34 8.27
N ASP A 131 28.99 -20.79 9.48
CA ASP A 131 30.06 -21.06 10.43
C ASP A 131 29.42 -21.31 11.82
N PRO A 132 29.53 -22.52 12.43
CA PRO A 132 30.28 -23.68 11.96
C PRO A 132 29.83 -24.20 10.58
N ALA A 133 30.75 -24.84 9.85
CA ALA A 133 30.50 -25.34 8.51
C ALA A 133 29.41 -26.43 8.49
N GLY A 134 28.54 -26.38 7.48
CA GLY A 134 27.46 -27.35 7.32
C GLY A 134 26.40 -26.93 6.31
N ILE A 135 26.12 -25.62 6.23
CA ILE A 135 25.26 -25.05 5.19
C ILE A 135 26.12 -24.45 4.08
N TYR A 136 25.83 -24.84 2.85
CA TYR A 136 26.32 -24.21 1.62
C TYR A 136 25.18 -24.19 0.61
N CYS A 137 24.28 -23.23 0.80
CA CYS A 137 23.03 -23.11 0.08
C CYS A 137 23.25 -22.55 -1.33
N GLY A 138 23.93 -23.37 -2.13
CA GLY A 138 23.87 -23.50 -3.59
C GLY A 138 23.41 -24.91 -3.97
N ALA A 139 23.73 -25.90 -3.13
CA ALA A 139 23.32 -27.31 -3.25
C ALA A 139 22.80 -27.92 -1.93
N PHE A 140 23.28 -27.46 -0.76
CA PHE A 140 22.92 -27.98 0.57
C PHE A 140 22.43 -26.86 1.48
N CYS A 141 21.12 -26.82 1.73
CA CYS A 141 20.46 -25.72 2.41
C CYS A 141 19.90 -26.08 3.80
N ASN A 142 20.22 -27.27 4.33
CA ASN A 142 19.81 -27.70 5.66
C ASN A 142 20.95 -28.43 6.36
N GLU A 143 21.10 -28.23 7.66
CA GLU A 143 22.06 -28.93 8.52
C GLU A 143 21.58 -28.94 9.97
N THR A 144 21.98 -29.98 10.72
CA THR A 144 21.70 -30.10 12.15
C THR A 144 22.91 -29.65 12.99
N PHE A 145 22.69 -28.65 13.83
CA PHE A 145 23.72 -28.13 14.74
C PHE A 145 23.42 -28.52 16.20
N PRO A 146 24.43 -28.70 17.06
CA PRO A 146 24.20 -28.93 18.48
C PRO A 146 23.37 -27.81 19.13
N LEU A 147 22.61 -28.16 20.18
CA LEU A 147 21.84 -27.17 20.95
C LEU A 147 22.73 -26.03 21.44
N SER A 148 22.21 -24.80 21.42
CA SER A 148 22.85 -23.57 21.84
C SER A 148 24.08 -23.16 21.00
N THR A 149 24.29 -23.80 19.84
CA THR A 149 25.31 -23.35 18.88
C THR A 149 24.90 -22.00 18.29
N LEU A 150 25.82 -21.04 18.30
CA LEU A 150 25.69 -19.79 17.54
C LEU A 150 26.19 -20.05 16.12
N VAL A 151 25.27 -20.02 15.15
CA VAL A 151 25.56 -20.22 13.73
C VAL A 151 25.57 -18.88 13.02
N ARG A 152 26.68 -18.52 12.40
CA ARG A 152 26.79 -17.33 11.56
C ARG A 152 26.61 -17.71 10.10
N LEU A 153 25.54 -17.21 9.49
CA LEU A 153 25.25 -17.30 8.06
C LEU A 153 25.90 -16.11 7.34
N SER A 154 26.46 -16.37 6.16
CA SER A 154 27.06 -15.36 5.28
C SER A 154 26.48 -15.49 3.88
N ALA A 155 25.90 -14.40 3.36
CA ALA A 155 25.40 -14.29 2.01
C ALA A 155 26.49 -13.75 1.06
N ALA A 156 26.57 -14.34 -0.13
CA ALA A 156 27.42 -13.90 -1.22
C ALA A 156 26.56 -13.77 -2.49
N PRO A 157 26.10 -12.55 -2.85
CA PRO A 157 25.39 -12.34 -4.11
C PRO A 157 26.32 -12.60 -5.29
N ASN A 158 25.80 -13.25 -6.34
CA ASN A 158 26.54 -13.45 -7.58
C ASN A 158 26.63 -12.14 -8.39
N SER A 159 27.51 -12.10 -9.39
CA SER A 159 27.59 -10.96 -10.31
C SER A 159 26.23 -10.70 -10.98
N GLY A 160 25.82 -9.44 -11.06
CA GLY A 160 24.50 -9.04 -11.55
C GLY A 160 23.36 -9.22 -10.54
N SER A 161 23.65 -9.58 -9.29
CA SER A 161 22.67 -9.68 -8.20
C SER A 161 23.07 -8.82 -6.99
N ILE A 162 22.09 -8.44 -6.18
CA ILE A 162 22.26 -7.77 -4.89
C ILE A 162 21.59 -8.59 -3.79
N PHE A 163 22.18 -8.59 -2.60
CA PHE A 163 21.55 -9.12 -1.41
C PHE A 163 20.64 -8.04 -0.81
N THR A 164 19.35 -8.34 -0.65
CA THR A 164 18.36 -7.36 -0.17
C THR A 164 17.88 -7.65 1.25
N GLY A 165 18.14 -8.86 1.75
CA GLY A 165 18.16 -9.09 3.17
C GLY A 165 17.74 -10.46 3.69
N TRP A 166 17.85 -10.61 5.00
CA TRP A 166 17.43 -11.79 5.76
C TRP A 166 15.97 -11.65 6.23
N SER A 167 15.26 -12.77 6.36
CA SER A 167 13.93 -12.87 6.99
C SER A 167 13.70 -14.29 7.53
N GLY A 168 12.56 -14.56 8.17
CA GLY A 168 12.20 -15.88 8.69
C GLY A 168 12.11 -15.91 10.22
N ASP A 169 12.27 -17.10 10.79
CA ASP A 169 11.98 -17.42 12.19
C ASP A 169 13.11 -16.96 13.13
N ALA A 170 13.47 -15.68 13.06
CA ALA A 170 14.48 -15.10 13.94
C ALA A 170 13.82 -14.59 15.23
N TRP A 171 14.42 -14.97 16.36
CA TRP A 171 14.00 -14.55 17.70
C TRP A 171 14.21 -13.04 17.88
N SER A 172 13.48 -12.39 18.78
CA SER A 172 13.58 -10.95 19.09
C SER A 172 14.90 -10.51 19.78
N GLY A 173 16.01 -11.14 19.44
CA GLY A 173 17.37 -10.89 19.92
C GLY A 173 18.46 -11.35 18.95
N ASP A 174 18.10 -12.00 17.83
CA ASP A 174 19.03 -12.36 16.76
C ASP A 174 19.13 -11.22 15.74
N ALA A 175 20.34 -10.98 15.21
CA ALA A 175 20.62 -9.91 14.25
C ALA A 175 19.85 -10.05 12.92
N CYS A 176 19.26 -11.22 12.64
CA CYS A 176 18.52 -11.51 11.42
C CYS A 176 17.07 -10.96 11.42
N SER A 177 16.63 -10.38 12.54
CA SER A 177 15.26 -9.84 12.73
C SER A 177 15.19 -8.34 13.01
N GLY A 178 16.30 -7.65 13.27
CA GLY A 178 16.23 -6.24 13.61
C GLY A 178 17.58 -5.55 13.69
N GLY A 179 17.86 -4.67 12.72
CA GLY A 179 18.91 -3.66 12.82
C GLY A 179 19.48 -3.27 11.47
N ASP A 180 19.97 -4.26 10.74
CA ASP A 180 20.51 -4.07 9.39
C ASP A 180 20.18 -5.29 8.53
N LEU A 181 18.96 -5.31 7.98
CA LEU A 181 18.52 -6.41 7.12
C LEU A 181 19.40 -6.54 5.87
N GLN A 182 20.25 -5.57 5.54
CA GLN A 182 21.14 -5.60 4.37
C GLN A 182 22.54 -6.10 4.69
N ALA A 183 22.87 -6.36 5.96
CA ALA A 183 24.14 -6.94 6.34
C ALA A 183 24.31 -8.32 5.70
N LEU A 184 25.48 -8.58 5.10
CA LEU A 184 25.78 -9.87 4.45
C LEU A 184 25.88 -11.03 5.45
N THR A 185 25.81 -10.76 6.76
CA THR A 185 25.90 -11.78 7.81
C THR A 185 24.67 -11.78 8.72
N CYS A 186 24.27 -12.97 9.16
CA CYS A 186 23.15 -13.20 10.05
C CYS A 186 23.55 -14.24 11.11
N GLU A 187 23.34 -13.95 12.40
CA GLU A 187 23.65 -14.86 13.50
C GLU A 187 22.38 -15.50 14.05
N VAL A 188 22.40 -16.82 14.20
CA VAL A 188 21.26 -17.65 14.64
C VAL A 188 21.69 -18.53 15.81
N THR A 189 21.00 -18.45 16.94
CA THR A 189 21.25 -19.35 18.06
C THR A 189 20.32 -20.57 17.99
N MET A 190 20.89 -21.78 18.02
CA MET A 190 20.15 -23.04 17.83
C MET A 190 19.54 -23.57 19.14
N ASP A 191 18.44 -22.96 19.58
CA ASP A 191 17.62 -23.39 20.73
C ASP A 191 16.47 -24.33 20.33
N MET A 192 15.97 -24.17 19.10
CA MET A 192 14.98 -25.00 18.45
C MET A 192 15.30 -25.12 16.95
N ALA A 193 14.48 -25.84 16.19
CA ALA A 193 14.61 -25.83 14.74
C ALA A 193 14.28 -24.44 14.19
N ARG A 194 15.05 -23.97 13.20
CA ARG A 194 14.96 -22.60 12.66
C ARG A 194 14.91 -22.62 11.13
N SER A 195 14.22 -21.64 10.54
CA SER A 195 14.20 -21.39 9.10
C SER A 195 14.52 -19.93 8.80
N VAL A 196 15.56 -19.70 7.98
CA VAL A 196 16.02 -18.36 7.59
C VAL A 196 15.94 -18.20 6.08
N THR A 197 15.41 -17.09 5.60
CA THR A 197 15.33 -16.74 4.18
C THR A 197 16.32 -15.65 3.82
N ALA A 198 17.18 -15.92 2.83
CA ALA A 198 18.10 -14.97 2.21
C ALA A 198 17.52 -14.49 0.88
N THR A 199 17.32 -13.17 0.73
CA THR A 199 16.74 -12.61 -0.49
C THR A 199 17.82 -12.00 -1.37
N PHE A 200 17.90 -12.46 -2.62
CA PHE A 200 18.76 -11.93 -3.66
C PHE A 200 17.88 -11.40 -4.79
N ASN A 201 18.05 -10.14 -5.17
CA ASN A 201 17.41 -9.58 -6.35
C ASN A 201 18.44 -9.29 -7.44
N LEU A 202 17.99 -9.14 -8.68
CA LEU A 202 18.90 -8.67 -9.73
C LEU A 202 19.42 -7.29 -9.35
N ALA A 203 20.73 -7.10 -9.48
CA ALA A 203 21.31 -5.78 -9.38
C ALA A 203 20.72 -4.98 -10.53
N SER A 204 19.95 -3.93 -10.23
CA SER A 204 19.50 -3.01 -11.27
C SER A 204 20.74 -2.43 -11.93
N THR A 205 21.08 -2.92 -13.11
CA THR A 205 22.05 -2.26 -13.98
C THR A 205 21.37 -0.98 -14.45
N SER A 206 21.51 0.09 -13.68
CA SER A 206 21.11 1.44 -14.09
C SER A 206 21.97 1.80 -15.31
N SER A 207 21.52 1.41 -16.50
CA SER A 207 22.05 1.91 -17.75
C SER A 207 21.47 3.30 -17.93
N LYS A 208 22.06 4.28 -17.24
CA LYS A 208 21.64 5.66 -17.44
C LYS A 208 21.93 6.08 -18.87
N LYS A 209 20.96 6.75 -19.50
CA LYS A 209 21.09 7.36 -20.81
C LYS A 209 21.16 8.86 -20.62
N THR A 210 22.11 9.50 -21.29
CA THR A 210 22.28 10.96 -21.23
C THR A 210 21.41 11.62 -22.29
N LEU A 211 20.46 12.45 -21.85
CA LEU A 211 19.73 13.34 -22.72
C LEU A 211 20.54 14.63 -22.90
N TYR A 212 20.77 15.04 -24.14
CA TYR A 212 21.40 16.30 -24.49
C TYR A 212 20.37 17.29 -25.04
N LEU A 213 20.42 18.53 -24.57
CA LEU A 213 19.60 19.64 -25.03
C LEU A 213 20.52 20.75 -25.57
N TYR A 214 20.35 21.05 -26.85
CA TYR A 214 21.06 22.12 -27.56
C TYR A 214 20.12 23.26 -27.92
N LYS A 215 20.50 24.49 -27.57
CA LYS A 215 19.79 25.70 -27.98
C LYS A 215 20.45 26.28 -29.24
N LEU A 216 19.82 26.09 -30.40
CA LEU A 216 20.40 26.49 -31.70
C LEU A 216 19.86 27.82 -32.27
N GLY A 217 19.10 28.59 -31.49
CA GLY A 217 18.50 29.86 -31.92
C GLY A 217 18.70 31.01 -30.92
N THR A 218 18.42 32.23 -31.35
CA THR A 218 18.58 33.48 -30.56
C THR A 218 17.43 33.76 -29.59
N GLY A 219 16.39 32.92 -29.56
CA GLY A 219 15.22 33.11 -28.72
C GLY A 219 15.53 32.93 -27.22
N SER A 220 14.82 33.64 -26.34
CA SER A 220 15.04 33.68 -24.89
C SER A 220 14.28 32.60 -24.08
N GLY A 221 13.80 31.53 -24.72
CA GLY A 221 13.05 30.47 -24.03
C GLY A 221 13.89 29.67 -23.01
N ALA A 222 13.26 29.23 -21.93
CA ALA A 222 13.80 28.31 -20.92
C ALA A 222 13.14 26.92 -21.00
N VAL A 223 13.87 25.87 -20.63
CA VAL A 223 13.42 24.47 -20.64
C VAL A 223 13.88 23.74 -19.38
N THR A 224 12.98 23.02 -18.72
CA THR A 224 13.30 22.12 -17.60
C THR A 224 12.78 20.70 -17.88
N SER A 225 13.25 19.69 -17.13
CA SER A 225 12.74 18.31 -17.22
C SER A 225 12.08 17.79 -15.95
N ASP A 226 11.18 16.82 -16.10
CA ASP A 226 10.70 15.92 -15.05
C ASP A 226 10.88 14.45 -15.51
N PRO A 227 11.67 13.60 -14.84
CA PRO A 227 12.46 13.88 -13.63
C PRO A 227 13.46 15.03 -13.78
N ALA A 228 13.76 15.71 -12.67
CA ALA A 228 14.66 16.86 -12.66
C ALA A 228 16.08 16.46 -13.13
N GLY A 229 16.64 17.23 -14.05
CA GLY A 229 18.01 17.03 -14.53
C GLY A 229 18.42 18.01 -15.61
N ILE A 230 17.55 18.27 -16.59
CA ILE A 230 17.76 19.34 -17.56
C ILE A 230 17.23 20.65 -16.96
N ASP A 231 18.09 21.67 -16.90
CA ASP A 231 17.73 23.04 -16.58
C ASP A 231 18.46 23.99 -17.53
N CYS A 232 17.72 24.55 -18.48
CA CYS A 232 18.20 25.50 -19.46
C CYS A 232 17.47 26.84 -19.27
N PRO A 233 18.07 27.82 -18.57
CA PRO A 233 17.41 29.08 -18.28
C PRO A 233 17.28 29.97 -19.52
N ALA A 234 16.43 31.01 -19.42
CA ALA A 234 16.14 31.97 -20.50
C ALA A 234 17.39 32.73 -20.98
N SER A 235 18.37 32.90 -20.09
CA SER A 235 19.70 33.46 -20.37
C SER A 235 20.55 32.57 -21.30
N GLY A 236 20.08 31.36 -21.60
CA GLY A 236 20.71 30.39 -22.49
C GLY A 236 21.42 29.26 -21.75
N CYS A 237 21.57 28.14 -22.45
CA CYS A 237 22.48 27.06 -22.13
C CYS A 237 23.16 26.62 -23.44
N SER A 238 24.47 26.43 -23.45
CA SER A 238 25.19 25.99 -24.65
C SER A 238 24.97 24.50 -24.93
N ASN A 239 24.82 23.71 -23.86
CA ASN A 239 24.60 22.26 -23.87
C ASN A 239 24.13 21.79 -22.48
N ALA A 240 22.82 21.79 -22.23
CA ALA A 240 22.30 21.17 -21.01
C ALA A 240 22.23 19.65 -21.21
N SER A 241 22.66 18.87 -20.23
CA SER A 241 22.58 17.40 -20.31
C SER A 241 22.31 16.78 -18.96
N ALA A 242 21.54 15.70 -18.93
CA ALA A 242 21.24 14.95 -17.71
C ALA A 242 21.08 13.46 -18.02
N SER A 243 21.45 12.63 -17.05
CA SER A 243 21.43 11.18 -17.20
C SER A 243 20.27 10.58 -16.40
N PHE A 244 19.39 9.87 -17.11
CA PHE A 244 18.17 9.24 -16.58
C PHE A 244 18.25 7.73 -16.76
N ASP A 245 17.58 6.96 -15.91
CA ASP A 245 17.53 5.51 -16.07
C ASP A 245 16.85 5.14 -17.41
N SER A 246 17.40 4.16 -18.13
CA SER A 246 16.84 3.71 -19.41
C SER A 246 15.36 3.31 -19.26
N GLY A 247 14.53 3.75 -20.21
CA GLY A 247 13.08 3.52 -20.20
C GLY A 247 12.27 4.55 -19.39
N THR A 248 12.92 5.48 -18.68
CA THR A 248 12.23 6.56 -17.95
C THR A 248 11.66 7.57 -18.95
N PRO A 249 10.33 7.84 -18.95
CA PRO A 249 9.79 8.95 -19.72
C PRO A 249 10.28 10.28 -19.14
N VAL A 250 10.88 11.12 -19.98
CA VAL A 250 11.34 12.47 -19.59
C VAL A 250 10.41 13.51 -20.22
N THR A 251 9.75 14.29 -19.38
CA THR A 251 8.88 15.39 -19.82
C THR A 251 9.67 16.68 -19.83
N LEU A 252 9.75 17.37 -20.98
CA LEU A 252 10.34 18.70 -21.07
C LEU A 252 9.27 19.78 -20.94
N THR A 253 9.48 20.72 -20.03
CA THR A 253 8.58 21.86 -19.78
C THR A 253 9.22 23.14 -20.31
N LEU A 254 8.51 23.83 -21.19
CA LEU A 254 8.92 25.15 -21.68
C LEU A 254 8.46 26.23 -20.69
N ALA A 255 9.35 27.13 -20.29
CA ALA A 255 9.03 28.22 -19.35
C ALA A 255 8.05 29.25 -19.94
N THR A 256 7.96 29.33 -21.27
CA THR A 256 6.96 30.14 -21.96
C THR A 256 6.01 29.21 -22.70
N ALA A 257 4.71 29.36 -22.42
CA ALA A 257 3.68 28.61 -23.11
C ALA A 257 3.74 28.92 -24.63
N VAL A 258 3.81 27.86 -25.44
CA VAL A 258 3.66 27.96 -26.89
C VAL A 258 2.19 28.23 -27.17
N THR A 259 1.86 29.39 -27.71
CA THR A 259 0.45 29.75 -27.96
C THR A 259 -0.07 29.10 -29.26
N LYS A 260 -1.39 29.04 -29.45
CA LYS A 260 -2.02 28.43 -30.64
C LYS A 260 -1.44 28.99 -31.94
N GLY A 261 -1.02 28.11 -32.84
CA GLY A 261 -0.41 28.47 -34.13
C GLY A 261 1.08 28.82 -34.07
N GLN A 262 1.67 28.99 -32.87
CA GLN A 262 3.12 29.01 -32.73
C GLN A 262 3.67 27.60 -32.95
N SER A 263 4.86 27.54 -33.54
CA SER A 263 5.54 26.29 -33.81
C SER A 263 6.84 26.21 -33.03
N VAL A 264 7.12 25.03 -32.50
CA VAL A 264 8.42 24.66 -31.93
C VAL A 264 9.14 23.82 -32.98
N THR A 265 10.39 24.16 -33.28
CA THR A 265 11.22 23.28 -34.11
C THR A 265 11.88 22.23 -33.23
N LEU A 266 11.75 20.96 -33.63
CA LEU A 266 12.36 19.81 -32.97
C LEU A 266 13.26 19.11 -33.97
N ALA A 267 14.45 18.71 -33.54
CA ALA A 267 15.34 17.84 -34.30
C ALA A 267 16.00 16.85 -33.34
N TYR A 268 16.29 15.66 -33.83
CA TYR A 268 17.06 14.66 -33.11
C TYR A 268 18.14 14.13 -34.05
N THR A 269 19.39 14.12 -33.61
CA THR A 269 20.50 13.52 -34.35
C THR A 269 21.09 12.44 -33.48
N ASP A 270 21.13 11.22 -34.01
CA ASP A 270 21.84 10.11 -33.42
C ASP A 270 23.32 10.52 -33.23
N PRO A 271 23.86 10.48 -32.00
CA PRO A 271 25.24 10.86 -31.75
C PRO A 271 26.26 10.02 -32.52
N THR A 272 25.91 8.80 -32.93
CA THR A 272 26.77 7.96 -33.78
C THR A 272 25.98 7.40 -34.97
N THR A 273 26.64 6.66 -35.85
CA THR A 273 25.97 5.94 -36.94
C THR A 273 25.82 4.44 -36.65
N ALA A 274 26.21 4.01 -35.44
CA ALA A 274 26.27 2.61 -35.05
C ALA A 274 25.24 2.34 -33.97
N ASN A 275 24.62 1.17 -34.01
CA ASN A 275 23.63 0.77 -33.01
C ASN A 275 24.25 0.67 -31.61
N ASP A 276 24.12 1.73 -30.80
CA ASP A 276 24.88 1.87 -29.57
C ASP A 276 24.15 2.58 -28.43
N GLY A 277 24.72 2.46 -27.23
CA GLY A 277 24.07 2.94 -26.02
C GLY A 277 23.88 4.45 -25.90
N ASN A 278 24.34 5.25 -26.85
CA ASN A 278 24.32 6.71 -26.80
C ASN A 278 23.12 7.33 -27.57
N ALA A 279 22.33 6.54 -28.27
CA ALA A 279 21.13 6.99 -28.98
C ALA A 279 19.84 6.85 -28.12
N ILE A 280 18.73 7.41 -28.60
CA ILE A 280 17.38 7.05 -28.14
C ILE A 280 17.10 5.66 -28.71
N GLN A 281 16.84 4.66 -27.87
CA GLN A 281 16.70 3.27 -28.30
C GLN A 281 15.33 2.67 -27.92
N ASP A 282 14.94 1.61 -28.62
CA ASP A 282 13.85 0.74 -28.18
C ASP A 282 14.27 -0.23 -27.04
N VAL A 283 13.32 -1.04 -26.55
CA VAL A 283 13.57 -2.02 -25.47
C VAL A 283 14.51 -3.16 -25.87
N PHE A 284 14.76 -3.34 -27.18
CA PHE A 284 15.70 -4.31 -27.72
C PHE A 284 17.06 -3.69 -28.03
N GLY A 285 17.24 -2.39 -27.76
CA GLY A 285 18.48 -1.67 -27.98
C GLY A 285 18.72 -1.27 -29.44
N ASN A 286 17.67 -1.13 -30.25
CA ASN A 286 17.79 -0.57 -31.60
C ASN A 286 17.66 0.95 -31.57
N ASP A 287 18.54 1.65 -32.28
CA ASP A 287 18.60 3.11 -32.32
C ASP A 287 17.45 3.74 -33.11
N THR A 288 16.94 4.85 -32.59
CA THR A 288 15.98 5.71 -33.27
C THR A 288 16.70 6.45 -34.39
N ILE A 289 16.13 6.41 -35.59
CA ILE A 289 16.67 7.15 -36.72
C ILE A 289 16.72 8.66 -36.41
N SER A 290 17.78 9.34 -36.85
CA SER A 290 17.87 10.80 -36.76
C SER A 290 16.62 11.44 -37.37
N VAL A 291 15.97 12.31 -36.60
CA VAL A 291 14.80 13.06 -37.02
C VAL A 291 15.28 14.42 -37.55
N PRO A 292 15.10 14.72 -38.85
CA PRO A 292 15.44 16.03 -39.40
C PRO A 292 14.62 17.12 -38.70
N VAL A 293 15.01 18.39 -38.86
CA VAL A 293 14.26 19.50 -38.25
C VAL A 293 12.79 19.43 -38.70
N ILE A 294 11.90 19.17 -37.74
CA ILE A 294 10.45 19.19 -37.92
C ILE A 294 9.86 20.38 -37.16
N SER A 295 8.79 20.95 -37.71
CA SER A 295 8.03 22.01 -37.05
C SER A 295 6.80 21.40 -36.38
N VAL A 296 6.67 21.59 -35.07
CA VAL A 296 5.56 21.11 -34.25
C VAL A 296 4.72 22.31 -33.87
N THR A 297 3.57 22.49 -34.51
CA THR A 297 2.63 23.57 -34.21
C THR A 297 1.76 23.19 -33.02
N ASN A 298 1.59 24.10 -32.05
CA ASN A 298 0.61 23.87 -31.00
C ASN A 298 -0.82 24.00 -31.56
N LEU A 299 -1.51 22.86 -31.63
CA LEU A 299 -2.90 22.73 -32.12
C LEU A 299 -3.95 22.66 -31.01
N THR A 300 -3.56 22.82 -29.74
CA THR A 300 -4.53 22.84 -28.64
C THR A 300 -5.55 23.97 -28.86
N GLY A 301 -6.83 23.59 -29.05
CA GLY A 301 -7.93 24.50 -29.41
C GLY A 301 -8.44 24.42 -30.86
N ALA A 302 -8.20 23.33 -31.59
CA ALA A 302 -8.78 23.12 -32.93
C ALA A 302 -10.11 22.35 -32.87
N THR A 303 -11.19 23.01 -32.46
CA THR A 303 -12.47 22.81 -33.16
C THR A 303 -12.44 23.76 -34.36
N GLY A 304 -12.90 23.34 -35.54
CA GLY A 304 -12.85 24.13 -36.79
C GLY A 304 -13.73 25.40 -36.79
N ASP A 305 -14.03 25.92 -35.61
CA ASP A 305 -14.88 27.06 -35.37
C ASP A 305 -14.04 28.34 -35.36
N THR A 306 -14.40 29.27 -36.24
CA THR A 306 -13.75 30.58 -36.39
C THR A 306 -14.69 31.74 -36.04
N MET A 307 -15.92 31.45 -35.59
CA MET A 307 -16.92 32.47 -35.31
C MET A 307 -16.87 32.85 -33.82
N PRO A 308 -16.66 34.13 -33.47
CA PRO A 308 -16.62 34.53 -32.07
C PRO A 308 -18.01 34.51 -31.42
N PRO A 309 -18.10 34.32 -30.09
CA PRO A 309 -19.34 34.40 -29.37
C PRO A 309 -19.90 35.83 -29.42
N LYS A 310 -21.20 35.95 -29.75
CA LYS A 310 -21.89 37.21 -29.96
C LYS A 310 -22.78 37.56 -28.77
N PHE A 311 -22.65 38.78 -28.25
CA PHE A 311 -23.55 39.29 -27.22
C PHE A 311 -25.00 39.38 -27.73
N VAL A 312 -25.95 38.95 -26.90
CA VAL A 312 -27.39 38.99 -27.20
C VAL A 312 -28.10 40.03 -26.36
N GLN A 313 -28.04 39.87 -25.03
CA GLN A 313 -28.77 40.70 -24.08
C GLN A 313 -28.11 40.68 -22.72
N ALA A 314 -28.53 41.59 -21.84
CA ALA A 314 -28.17 41.57 -20.44
C ALA A 314 -29.38 41.89 -19.56
N THR A 315 -29.43 41.25 -18.39
CA THR A 315 -30.45 41.49 -17.36
C THR A 315 -29.77 41.83 -16.04
N ALA A 316 -30.27 42.83 -15.32
CA ALA A 316 -29.80 43.17 -13.98
C ALA A 316 -30.88 42.86 -12.94
N ASN A 317 -30.48 42.28 -11.80
CA ASN A 317 -31.33 42.04 -10.65
C ASN A 317 -30.53 42.26 -9.35
N GLY A 318 -30.85 43.35 -8.64
CA GLY A 318 -30.14 43.80 -7.44
C GLY A 318 -28.66 44.10 -7.71
N ASN A 319 -27.77 43.25 -7.22
CA ASN A 319 -26.32 43.37 -7.37
C ASN A 319 -25.75 42.51 -8.50
N THR A 320 -26.59 41.79 -9.23
CA THR A 320 -26.15 40.86 -10.27
C THR A 320 -26.55 41.36 -11.65
N LEU A 321 -25.64 41.23 -12.61
CA LEU A 321 -25.89 41.53 -14.02
C LEU A 321 -25.46 40.32 -14.85
N VAL A 322 -26.39 39.71 -15.56
CA VAL A 322 -26.13 38.52 -16.38
C VAL A 322 -26.17 38.90 -17.85
N MET A 323 -25.03 38.76 -18.52
CA MET A 323 -24.86 38.95 -19.96
C MET A 323 -24.98 37.60 -20.67
N SER A 324 -25.80 37.52 -21.71
CA SER A 324 -26.02 36.30 -22.50
C SER A 324 -25.34 36.40 -23.86
N TYR A 325 -24.71 35.30 -24.28
CA TYR A 325 -24.01 35.18 -25.55
C TYR A 325 -24.60 34.02 -26.36
N VAL A 326 -24.51 34.14 -27.69
CA VAL A 326 -24.80 33.05 -28.63
C VAL A 326 -23.58 32.73 -29.46
N ASP A 327 -23.39 31.44 -29.67
CA ASP A 327 -22.40 30.87 -30.54
C ASP A 327 -22.98 29.55 -31.06
N ALA A 328 -22.96 29.37 -32.38
CA ALA A 328 -23.60 28.25 -33.05
C ALA A 328 -22.75 26.98 -33.00
N ALA A 329 -21.42 27.12 -32.87
CA ALA A 329 -20.47 26.02 -33.01
C ALA A 329 -19.76 25.69 -31.69
N SER A 330 -19.69 26.65 -30.76
CA SER A 330 -18.99 26.48 -29.49
C SER A 330 -19.79 27.01 -28.29
N LYS A 331 -19.32 26.65 -27.10
CA LYS A 331 -19.77 27.25 -25.83
C LYS A 331 -18.76 28.28 -25.37
N LEU A 332 -19.16 29.21 -24.49
CA LEU A 332 -18.19 30.04 -23.81
C LEU A 332 -17.19 29.14 -23.08
N GLN A 333 -15.89 29.40 -23.24
CA GLN A 333 -14.89 28.75 -22.41
C GLN A 333 -15.03 29.30 -21.00
N ASP A 334 -15.18 28.42 -20.01
CA ASP A 334 -15.26 28.82 -18.61
C ASP A 334 -13.85 28.99 -18.03
N PRO A 335 -13.36 30.22 -17.82
CA PRO A 335 -12.04 30.46 -17.28
C PRO A 335 -12.17 31.05 -15.87
N SER A 336 -13.26 30.69 -15.14
CA SER A 336 -14.04 31.34 -14.05
C SER A 336 -13.40 32.35 -13.09
N SER A 337 -12.09 32.56 -13.09
CA SER A 337 -11.35 33.46 -12.20
C SER A 337 -10.33 34.38 -12.89
N SER A 338 -10.28 34.42 -14.23
CA SER A 338 -9.17 35.09 -14.95
C SER A 338 -9.54 36.36 -15.73
N ILE A 339 -10.83 36.68 -15.91
CA ILE A 339 -11.25 37.89 -16.63
C ILE A 339 -11.21 39.08 -15.67
N SER A 340 -10.45 40.11 -16.05
CA SER A 340 -10.32 41.34 -15.25
C SER A 340 -11.66 42.07 -15.10
N THR A 341 -12.02 42.46 -13.87
CA THR A 341 -13.19 43.31 -13.60
C THR A 341 -13.10 44.67 -14.28
N ALA A 342 -11.87 45.18 -14.51
CA ALA A 342 -11.62 46.44 -15.20
C ALA A 342 -11.96 46.39 -16.72
N ALA A 343 -12.20 45.20 -17.28
CA ALA A 343 -12.68 45.06 -18.65
C ALA A 343 -14.15 45.51 -18.84
N PHE A 344 -14.88 45.71 -17.74
CA PHE A 344 -16.30 46.06 -17.76
C PHE A 344 -16.54 47.46 -17.20
N THR A 345 -17.42 48.21 -17.87
CA THR A 345 -17.95 49.47 -17.34
C THR A 345 -19.46 49.32 -17.20
N VAL A 346 -19.96 49.44 -15.97
CA VAL A 346 -21.40 49.38 -15.65
C VAL A 346 -21.85 50.72 -15.11
N LYS A 347 -22.95 51.26 -15.65
CA LYS A 347 -23.57 52.49 -15.14
C LYS A 347 -25.03 52.26 -14.78
N VAL A 348 -25.47 52.85 -13.68
CA VAL A 348 -26.87 52.87 -13.22
C VAL A 348 -27.30 54.32 -13.07
N ALA A 349 -28.32 54.74 -13.82
CA ALA A 349 -28.70 56.15 -13.96
C ALA A 349 -27.48 57.06 -14.23
N ASP A 350 -26.65 56.64 -15.20
CA ASP A 350 -25.38 57.28 -15.61
C ASP A 350 -24.25 57.34 -14.57
N VAL A 351 -24.47 56.83 -13.35
CA VAL A 351 -23.44 56.72 -12.31
C VAL A 351 -22.71 55.38 -12.43
N ALA A 352 -21.38 55.42 -12.44
CA ALA A 352 -20.54 54.22 -12.53
C ALA A 352 -20.71 53.31 -11.29
N ARG A 353 -20.75 52.00 -11.51
CA ARG A 353 -20.76 50.97 -10.47
C ARG A 353 -19.52 50.09 -10.60
N THR A 354 -18.94 49.72 -9.46
CA THR A 354 -17.78 48.83 -9.41
C THR A 354 -18.21 47.38 -9.66
N VAL A 355 -17.48 46.68 -10.53
CA VAL A 355 -17.61 45.23 -10.72
C VAL A 355 -16.64 44.54 -9.77
N LYS A 356 -17.20 43.75 -8.84
CA LYS A 356 -16.45 42.99 -7.84
C LYS A 356 -15.96 41.65 -8.38
N GLU A 357 -16.76 41.01 -9.22
CA GLU A 357 -16.51 39.66 -9.70
C GLU A 357 -17.07 39.47 -11.10
N VAL A 358 -16.39 38.63 -11.89
CA VAL A 358 -16.82 38.19 -13.21
C VAL A 358 -16.80 36.66 -13.23
N LYS A 359 -17.94 36.04 -13.50
CA LYS A 359 -18.07 34.59 -13.62
C LYS A 359 -18.59 34.23 -15.01
N VAL A 360 -17.85 33.41 -15.74
CA VAL A 360 -18.31 32.84 -17.01
C VAL A 360 -18.97 31.49 -16.72
N ASN A 361 -20.05 31.18 -17.41
CA ASN A 361 -20.67 29.87 -17.39
C ASN A 361 -20.84 29.39 -18.84
N GLY A 362 -19.97 28.46 -19.24
CA GLY A 362 -20.00 27.86 -20.58
C GLY A 362 -21.26 27.05 -20.86
N THR A 363 -21.90 26.48 -19.84
CA THR A 363 -23.11 25.67 -20.02
C THR A 363 -24.30 26.54 -20.43
N SER A 364 -24.47 27.67 -19.75
CA SER A 364 -25.54 28.64 -20.03
C SER A 364 -25.17 29.71 -21.07
N ASN A 365 -23.91 29.74 -21.54
CA ASN A 365 -23.36 30.81 -22.38
C ASN A 365 -23.57 32.21 -21.78
N THR A 366 -23.36 32.34 -20.47
CA THR A 366 -23.56 33.61 -19.75
C THR A 366 -22.29 34.09 -19.08
N VAL A 367 -22.17 35.41 -18.94
CA VAL A 367 -21.19 36.08 -18.09
C VAL A 367 -21.95 36.84 -17.00
N THR A 368 -21.74 36.47 -15.75
CA THR A 368 -22.36 37.11 -14.59
C THR A 368 -21.37 38.07 -13.95
N LEU A 369 -21.78 39.32 -13.81
CA LEU A 369 -21.08 40.35 -13.06
C LEU A 369 -21.73 40.53 -11.69
N THR A 370 -20.92 40.53 -10.64
CA THR A 370 -21.35 40.93 -9.29
C THR A 370 -20.90 42.36 -9.05
N LEU A 371 -21.84 43.25 -8.71
CA LEU A 371 -21.59 44.67 -8.47
C LEU A 371 -21.53 44.97 -6.97
N ASP A 372 -20.68 45.91 -6.58
CA ASP A 372 -20.65 46.39 -5.20
C ASP A 372 -21.96 47.11 -4.84
N PRO A 373 -22.55 46.81 -3.66
CA PRO A 373 -23.70 47.56 -3.15
C PRO A 373 -23.32 49.02 -2.88
N VAL A 374 -24.32 49.88 -2.83
CA VAL A 374 -24.14 51.32 -2.68
C VAL A 374 -24.50 51.71 -1.27
N GLN A 375 -23.70 52.58 -0.67
CA GLN A 375 -24.01 53.19 0.63
C GLN A 375 -24.84 54.44 0.38
N VAL A 376 -25.99 54.53 1.04
CA VAL A 376 -26.89 55.69 1.01
C VAL A 376 -26.90 56.29 2.41
N THR A 377 -26.62 57.59 2.51
CA THR A 377 -26.71 58.31 3.78
C THR A 377 -28.05 59.03 3.84
N ASP A 378 -28.82 58.79 4.89
CA ASP A 378 -30.06 59.53 5.15
C ASP A 378 -29.71 61.01 5.39
N PRO A 379 -30.29 61.96 4.64
CA PRO A 379 -29.92 63.37 4.73
C PRO A 379 -30.40 64.04 6.04
N ILE A 380 -31.28 63.39 6.80
CA ILE A 380 -31.85 63.90 8.05
C ILE A 380 -31.19 63.19 9.23
N THR A 381 -31.19 61.86 9.25
CA THR A 381 -30.65 61.10 10.40
C THR A 381 -29.14 60.88 10.31
N HIS A 382 -28.54 61.09 9.14
CA HIS A 382 -27.14 60.76 8.83
C HIS A 382 -26.80 59.26 8.93
N ASP A 383 -27.81 58.39 9.06
CA ASP A 383 -27.60 56.94 9.07
C ASP A 383 -27.17 56.46 7.69
N VAL A 384 -26.26 55.49 7.66
CA VAL A 384 -25.79 54.88 6.40
C VAL A 384 -26.46 53.52 6.23
N THR A 385 -27.19 53.36 5.13
CA THR A 385 -27.83 52.09 4.75
C THR A 385 -27.21 51.54 3.47
N THR A 386 -27.23 50.21 3.34
CA THR A 386 -26.75 49.52 2.14
C THR A 386 -27.91 49.25 1.19
N GLU A 387 -27.83 49.76 -0.03
CA GLU A 387 -28.79 49.47 -1.10
C GLU A 387 -28.15 48.62 -2.20
N PRO A 388 -28.96 47.84 -2.95
CA PRO A 388 -28.49 47.15 -4.14
C PRO A 388 -27.88 48.10 -5.16
N ALA A 389 -26.89 47.61 -5.91
CA ALA A 389 -26.20 48.41 -6.93
C ALA A 389 -27.15 48.96 -8.01
N VAL A 390 -28.18 48.16 -8.34
CA VAL A 390 -29.25 48.48 -9.29
C VAL A 390 -30.58 48.52 -8.55
N THR A 391 -31.21 49.70 -8.53
CA THR A 391 -32.54 49.91 -7.94
C THR A 391 -33.64 49.90 -9.00
N GLU A 392 -34.86 49.63 -8.59
CA GLU A 392 -36.03 49.53 -9.48
C GLU A 392 -36.21 50.77 -10.36
N GLY A 393 -36.58 50.56 -11.63
CA GLY A 393 -36.88 51.62 -12.58
C GLY A 393 -35.70 52.46 -13.08
N LYS A 394 -34.47 52.22 -12.58
CA LYS A 394 -33.27 52.91 -13.09
C LYS A 394 -32.78 52.31 -14.40
N SER A 395 -32.28 53.17 -15.29
CA SER A 395 -31.58 52.74 -16.50
C SER A 395 -30.24 52.11 -16.14
N VAL A 396 -29.87 51.03 -16.83
CA VAL A 396 -28.61 50.31 -16.61
C VAL A 396 -27.94 50.11 -17.96
N THR A 397 -26.63 50.39 -18.03
CA THR A 397 -25.82 50.12 -19.21
C THR A 397 -24.58 49.32 -18.86
N VAL A 398 -24.13 48.47 -19.78
CA VAL A 398 -22.89 47.69 -19.67
C VAL A 398 -22.07 47.86 -20.95
N ALA A 399 -20.76 48.01 -20.79
CA ALA A 399 -19.77 47.94 -21.85
C ALA A 399 -18.69 46.92 -21.49
N TYR A 400 -18.11 46.26 -22.50
CA TYR A 400 -17.00 45.33 -22.37
C TYR A 400 -15.89 45.71 -23.34
N THR A 401 -14.68 45.89 -22.85
CA THR A 401 -13.48 46.08 -23.67
C THR A 401 -12.50 44.95 -23.40
N ALA A 402 -12.17 44.19 -24.44
CA ALA A 402 -11.20 43.11 -24.31
C ALA A 402 -9.84 43.70 -23.86
N PRO A 403 -9.25 43.23 -22.75
CA PRO A 403 -7.96 43.71 -22.30
C PRO A 403 -6.85 43.34 -23.28
N ALA A 404 -5.83 44.21 -23.39
CA ALA A 404 -4.68 43.99 -24.27
C ALA A 404 -3.82 42.79 -23.83
N THR A 405 -3.87 42.44 -22.55
CA THR A 405 -3.19 41.29 -21.95
C THR A 405 -4.11 40.61 -20.93
N GLY A 406 -3.99 39.29 -20.76
CA GLY A 406 -4.82 38.51 -19.82
C GLY A 406 -5.98 37.77 -20.50
N ALA A 407 -6.91 37.24 -19.68
CA ALA A 407 -8.03 36.48 -20.20
C ALA A 407 -9.16 37.38 -20.73
N VAL A 408 -9.82 36.90 -21.77
CA VAL A 408 -10.92 37.57 -22.48
C VAL A 408 -12.14 36.65 -22.48
N ILE A 409 -13.33 37.20 -22.71
CA ILE A 409 -14.49 36.38 -23.03
C ILE A 409 -14.20 35.73 -24.38
N ARG A 410 -14.26 34.39 -24.44
CA ARG A 410 -14.02 33.62 -25.66
C ARG A 410 -14.79 32.31 -25.61
N ASP A 411 -14.95 31.69 -26.76
CA ASP A 411 -15.52 30.36 -26.87
C ASP A 411 -14.49 29.24 -26.56
N THR A 412 -14.94 27.99 -26.59
CA THR A 412 -14.10 26.79 -26.44
C THR A 412 -13.12 26.58 -27.60
N ALA A 413 -13.33 27.24 -28.76
CA ALA A 413 -12.44 27.27 -29.91
C ALA A 413 -11.35 28.37 -29.81
N LEU A 414 -11.40 29.17 -28.73
CA LEU A 414 -10.55 30.31 -28.41
C LEU A 414 -10.77 31.56 -29.28
N ASN A 415 -11.95 31.73 -29.90
CA ASN A 415 -12.28 32.97 -30.58
C ASN A 415 -12.77 34.03 -29.57
N PRO A 416 -12.16 35.23 -29.52
CA PRO A 416 -12.52 36.26 -28.55
C PRO A 416 -13.83 36.98 -28.92
N ALA A 417 -14.67 37.24 -27.93
CA ALA A 417 -15.84 38.09 -28.09
C ALA A 417 -15.41 39.52 -28.49
N ALA A 418 -16.19 40.14 -29.38
CA ALA A 418 -15.98 41.52 -29.76
C ALA A 418 -16.21 42.47 -28.57
N THR A 419 -15.54 43.64 -28.62
CA THR A 419 -15.83 44.77 -27.72
C THR A 419 -17.31 45.12 -27.78
N LEU A 420 -17.95 45.20 -26.62
CA LEU A 420 -19.33 45.65 -26.46
C LEU A 420 -19.32 47.13 -26.12
N VAL A 421 -19.82 47.96 -27.03
CA VAL A 421 -20.13 49.36 -26.73
C VAL A 421 -21.27 49.44 -25.70
N ALA A 422 -21.35 50.55 -24.96
CA ALA A 422 -22.35 50.73 -23.91
C ALA A 422 -23.76 50.38 -24.40
N THR A 423 -24.34 49.31 -23.85
CA THR A 423 -25.61 48.74 -24.28
C THR A 423 -26.59 48.71 -23.10
N ASN A 424 -27.86 48.97 -23.38
CA ASN A 424 -28.92 48.96 -22.38
C ASN A 424 -29.16 47.55 -21.82
N VAL A 425 -29.44 47.49 -20.52
CA VAL A 425 -29.66 46.28 -19.75
C VAL A 425 -31.10 46.30 -19.23
N THR A 426 -31.79 45.17 -19.32
CA THR A 426 -33.13 45.03 -18.74
C THR A 426 -33.02 44.95 -17.22
N ASN A 427 -33.59 45.92 -16.52
CA ASN A 427 -33.62 45.96 -15.06
C ASN A 427 -34.85 45.20 -14.54
N LEU A 428 -34.60 44.09 -13.84
CA LEU A 428 -35.62 43.23 -13.24
C LEU A 428 -35.75 43.47 -11.72
N THR A 429 -34.95 44.34 -11.12
CA THR A 429 -35.04 44.65 -9.68
C THR A 429 -36.44 45.19 -9.36
N GLY A 430 -37.12 44.58 -8.38
CA GLY A 430 -38.45 44.99 -7.93
C GLY A 430 -39.64 44.35 -8.67
N THR A 431 -39.42 43.59 -9.75
CA THR A 431 -40.52 43.06 -10.60
C THR A 431 -41.11 41.70 -10.17
N GLN A 432 -40.77 41.16 -9.00
CA GLN A 432 -41.40 39.92 -8.50
C GLN A 432 -42.61 40.26 -7.62
N VAL A 433 -43.73 40.62 -8.25
CA VAL A 433 -45.02 40.68 -7.57
C VAL A 433 -45.72 39.33 -7.82
N ASP A 434 -45.77 38.49 -6.78
CA ASP A 434 -46.56 37.26 -6.79
C ASP A 434 -48.05 37.60 -6.63
N PHE A 435 -48.85 37.20 -7.61
CA PHE A 435 -50.30 37.37 -7.59
C PHE A 435 -51.05 36.05 -7.37
N LEU A 436 -50.35 34.92 -7.21
CA LEU A 436 -50.97 33.61 -7.08
C LEU A 436 -51.14 33.25 -5.59
N PRO A 437 -52.36 33.04 -5.10
CA PRO A 437 -52.55 32.63 -3.71
C PRO A 437 -51.99 31.21 -3.48
N PRO A 438 -51.49 30.90 -2.29
CA PRO A 438 -51.10 29.54 -1.93
C PRO A 438 -52.32 28.61 -2.01
N THR A 439 -52.13 27.42 -2.56
CA THR A 439 -53.20 26.42 -2.71
C THR A 439 -53.14 25.42 -1.57
N PHE A 440 -54.28 25.11 -0.94
CA PHE A 440 -54.33 24.06 0.07
C PHE A 440 -53.98 22.70 -0.55
N ALA A 441 -53.07 21.96 0.08
CA ALA A 441 -52.60 20.67 -0.41
C ALA A 441 -53.22 19.49 0.36
N LEU A 442 -53.03 19.45 1.68
CA LEU A 442 -53.47 18.34 2.54
C LEU A 442 -53.59 18.78 4.01
N ALA A 443 -54.48 18.14 4.75
CA ALA A 443 -54.53 18.19 6.20
C ALA A 443 -54.19 16.82 6.79
N THR A 444 -53.32 16.79 7.80
CA THR A 444 -53.02 15.58 8.58
C THR A 444 -53.26 15.84 10.06
N VAL A 445 -53.80 14.86 10.77
CA VAL A 445 -53.96 14.91 12.23
C VAL A 445 -52.85 14.06 12.86
N ASN A 446 -52.10 14.66 13.78
CA ASN A 446 -51.12 13.96 14.59
C ASN A 446 -51.41 14.24 16.07
N ASN A 447 -51.99 13.24 16.75
CA ASN A 447 -52.53 13.34 18.11
C ASN A 447 -53.53 14.50 18.23
N ASN A 448 -53.25 15.49 19.08
CA ASN A 448 -54.11 16.64 19.33
C ASN A 448 -53.79 17.84 18.41
N LYS A 449 -53.04 17.64 17.31
CA LYS A 449 -52.66 18.69 16.36
C LYS A 449 -53.20 18.41 14.97
N LEU A 450 -53.92 19.37 14.40
CA LEU A 450 -54.26 19.43 12.98
C LEU A 450 -53.17 20.22 12.26
N VAL A 451 -52.51 19.62 11.27
CA VAL A 451 -51.48 20.25 10.45
C VAL A 451 -52.03 20.43 9.04
N LEU A 452 -52.12 21.68 8.58
CA LEU A 452 -52.53 22.02 7.22
C LEU A 452 -51.28 22.31 6.39
N SER A 453 -51.19 21.71 5.21
CA SER A 453 -50.11 21.91 4.24
C SER A 453 -50.65 22.66 3.03
N TYR A 454 -49.89 23.64 2.55
CA TYR A 454 -50.20 24.43 1.36
C TYR A 454 -49.05 24.28 0.36
N THR A 455 -49.35 24.38 -0.94
CA THR A 455 -48.38 24.41 -2.03
C THR A 455 -48.41 25.77 -2.71
N GLY A 456 -47.23 26.30 -3.00
CA GLY A 456 -47.04 27.55 -3.72
C GLY A 456 -45.56 27.77 -4.03
N PRO A 457 -45.22 28.74 -4.90
CA PRO A 457 -43.85 29.07 -5.24
C PRO A 457 -43.06 29.76 -4.10
N TYR A 458 -43.74 30.21 -3.04
CA TYR A 458 -43.15 30.88 -1.88
C TYR A 458 -43.76 30.37 -0.56
N ASP A 459 -43.03 30.55 0.54
CA ASP A 459 -43.46 30.17 1.90
C ASP A 459 -44.59 31.05 2.44
N LEU A 460 -45.39 30.51 3.36
CA LEU A 460 -46.45 31.25 4.04
C LEU A 460 -45.84 32.30 4.99
N ASN A 461 -46.45 33.49 5.04
CA ASN A 461 -46.01 34.56 5.93
C ASN A 461 -46.38 34.25 7.39
N GLU A 462 -45.36 34.00 8.22
CA GLU A 462 -45.50 33.69 9.66
C GLU A 462 -46.12 34.81 10.51
N ASN A 463 -46.10 36.05 10.02
CA ASN A 463 -46.64 37.21 10.74
C ASN A 463 -48.13 37.45 10.47
N ASN A 464 -48.72 36.81 9.46
CA ASN A 464 -50.12 36.95 9.08
C ASN A 464 -50.91 35.69 9.45
N LEU A 465 -51.26 35.58 10.73
CA LEU A 465 -52.04 34.44 11.24
C LEU A 465 -53.54 34.61 10.98
N PRO A 466 -54.27 33.53 10.66
CA PRO A 466 -55.73 33.56 10.55
C PRO A 466 -56.38 33.93 11.89
N VAL A 467 -57.47 34.69 11.83
CA VAL A 467 -58.23 35.09 13.03
C VAL A 467 -58.90 33.89 13.72
N VAL A 468 -59.14 34.01 15.03
CA VAL A 468 -59.86 32.99 15.81
C VAL A 468 -61.26 32.78 15.20
N GLY A 469 -61.59 31.54 14.85
CA GLY A 469 -62.85 31.17 14.19
C GLY A 469 -62.76 31.02 12.66
N ALA A 470 -61.59 31.25 12.04
CA ALA A 470 -61.39 31.04 10.61
C ALA A 470 -61.36 29.56 10.17
N PHE A 471 -61.20 28.63 11.11
CA PHE A 471 -61.30 27.18 10.88
C PHE A 471 -62.55 26.67 11.59
N ALA A 472 -63.36 25.86 10.89
CA ALA A 472 -64.63 25.31 11.36
C ALA A 472 -64.55 23.79 11.57
#